data_AF-A0A955YSE5-F1
#
_entry.id   AF-A0A955YSE5-F1
#
_cell.length_a   1.000
_cell.length_b   1.000
_cell.length_c   1.000
_cell.angle_alpha   90.00
_cell.angle_beta   90.00
_cell.angle_gamma   90.00
#
_symmetry.space_group_name_H-M   'P 1'
#
loop_
_entity.id
_entity.type
_entity.pdbx_description
1 polymer ?
#
loop_
_entity_poly.entity_id
_entity_poly.type
_entity_poly.pdbx_seq_one_letter_code
_entity_poly.pdbx_strand_id
1 'polypeptide(L)'
;MWNRHFFGPVPSVRPYLMRWGVLVLLALDAWVVMLDHGGRYGIGAFNVAHFTWLDRWTPVPSPAIYCGLLFFAGLLALAQAVARKNLLAGLLLAGVYTYAWASSLIDSFQHHYLLSWYLLFLAFFPDARGSTLEARSPAKGTSVPSSGSAPAYALFLNSTAIVYFYTGVSKTEGAWRDGTALMAVARERMTGVLGWVEGFGVESETFLPFLGHSVVLLQWWIAFGYVLAPWQDRLGRPLRVFGWITCLLTLSFHLGAEYLNLKIGWFSYYMVWIALTAWLPVRWLLVLATPLRWMATKVDQWLETAADRDRVALVLQAVAAAGLLLGVGHLVDLPGAFPASVAAALFLAAVGVGCVLRRDFATIARLGGGFALASIVLWGVMAHSDVRFDYYRYVGGDAFRRGELDKALDAYEKANAYAPEGKDRKEQEARVRQMLGR
;
A
#
# COMPACT_ATOMS: atom_id res chain seq x y z
N MET A 1 30.69 -11.25 -11.78
CA MET A 1 31.30 -10.04 -11.17
C MET A 1 30.36 -8.83 -11.22
N TRP A 2 29.75 -8.50 -12.37
CA TRP A 2 28.88 -7.33 -12.57
C TRP A 2 27.74 -7.20 -11.54
N ASN A 3 26.99 -8.27 -11.28
CA ASN A 3 25.89 -8.24 -10.30
C ASN A 3 26.35 -7.90 -8.88
N ARG A 4 27.56 -8.28 -8.49
CA ARG A 4 28.10 -7.96 -7.16
C ARG A 4 28.53 -6.49 -7.05
N HIS A 5 28.88 -5.87 -8.19
CA HIS A 5 29.32 -4.47 -8.24
C HIS A 5 28.11 -3.52 -8.21
N PHE A 6 27.12 -3.76 -9.08
CA PHE A 6 25.93 -2.90 -9.21
C PHE A 6 24.81 -3.26 -8.22
N PHE A 7 24.67 -4.54 -7.84
CA PHE A 7 23.58 -5.05 -7.00
C PHE A 7 24.08 -5.85 -5.81
N GLY A 8 25.27 -5.52 -5.30
CA GLY A 8 26.01 -6.37 -4.37
C GLY A 8 25.30 -6.70 -3.05
N PRO A 9 26.03 -7.21 -2.04
CA PRO A 9 25.40 -7.61 -0.78
C PRO A 9 24.67 -6.42 -0.14
N VAL A 10 23.35 -6.54 -0.02
CA VAL A 10 22.48 -5.67 0.77
C VAL A 10 22.08 -6.46 2.02
N PRO A 11 22.13 -5.87 3.23
CA PRO A 11 21.65 -6.52 4.45
C PRO A 11 20.19 -6.97 4.29
N SER A 12 19.89 -8.24 4.53
CA SER A 12 18.58 -8.83 4.24
C SER A 12 17.42 -8.20 5.02
N VAL A 13 17.71 -7.53 6.14
CA VAL A 13 16.69 -6.80 6.93
C VAL A 13 16.04 -5.66 6.13
N ARG A 14 16.77 -5.04 5.20
CA ARG A 14 16.23 -3.95 4.36
C ARG A 14 15.12 -4.45 3.42
N PRO A 15 15.38 -5.41 2.50
CA PRO A 15 14.32 -5.93 1.64
C PRO A 15 13.20 -6.62 2.45
N TYR A 16 13.51 -7.22 3.60
CA TYR A 16 12.50 -7.80 4.48
C TYR A 16 11.51 -6.75 5.01
N LEU A 17 12.00 -5.70 5.68
CA LEU A 17 11.14 -4.64 6.23
C LEU A 17 10.47 -3.82 5.12
N MET A 18 11.18 -3.58 4.01
CA MET A 18 10.64 -2.89 2.85
C MET A 18 9.42 -3.63 2.30
N ARG A 19 9.57 -4.95 2.04
CA ARG A 19 8.46 -5.80 1.59
C ARG A 19 7.32 -5.80 2.61
N TRP A 20 7.64 -6.05 3.88
CA TRP A 20 6.61 -6.16 4.92
C TRP A 20 5.79 -4.88 5.02
N GLY A 21 6.43 -3.71 5.19
CA GLY A 21 5.69 -2.47 5.41
C GLY A 21 4.97 -1.97 4.16
N VAL A 22 5.55 -2.12 2.96
CA VAL A 22 4.83 -1.75 1.73
C VAL A 22 3.59 -2.62 1.52
N LEU A 23 3.65 -3.93 1.78
CA LEU A 23 2.50 -4.82 1.63
C LEU A 23 1.42 -4.57 2.69
N VAL A 24 1.81 -4.26 3.94
CA VAL A 24 0.85 -3.89 5.00
C VAL A 24 0.19 -2.55 4.68
N LEU A 25 0.97 -1.54 4.28
CA LEU A 25 0.43 -0.25 3.86
C LEU A 25 -0.51 -0.41 2.66
N LEU A 26 -0.16 -1.23 1.67
CA LEU A 26 -1.03 -1.52 0.53
C LEU A 26 -2.36 -2.13 0.94
N ALA A 27 -2.35 -3.10 1.86
CA ALA A 27 -3.58 -3.70 2.32
C ALA A 27 -4.50 -2.65 2.97
N LEU A 28 -3.95 -1.81 3.85
CA LEU A 28 -4.71 -0.77 4.53
C LEU A 28 -5.16 0.34 3.58
N ASP A 29 -4.32 0.78 2.66
CA ASP A 29 -4.62 1.79 1.65
C ASP A 29 -5.76 1.33 0.72
N ALA A 30 -5.65 0.09 0.22
CA ALA A 30 -6.70 -0.54 -0.58
C ALA A 30 -8.04 -0.56 0.17
N TRP A 31 -8.02 -0.94 1.46
CA TRP A 31 -9.24 -1.10 2.24
C TRP A 31 -9.84 0.22 2.75
N VAL A 32 -9.02 1.17 3.19
CA VAL A 32 -9.47 2.38 3.87
C VAL A 32 -9.67 3.55 2.91
N VAL A 33 -8.85 3.65 1.87
CA VAL A 33 -8.82 4.85 1.01
C VAL A 33 -9.37 4.59 -0.37
N MET A 34 -9.15 3.39 -0.93
CA MET A 34 -9.54 3.14 -2.31
C MET A 34 -10.95 2.55 -2.43
N LEU A 35 -11.41 1.75 -1.46
CA LEU A 35 -12.70 1.07 -1.55
C LEU A 35 -13.91 2.02 -1.54
N ASP A 36 -13.89 3.11 -0.79
CA ASP A 36 -15.00 4.08 -0.74
C ASP A 36 -15.24 4.80 -2.08
N HIS A 37 -14.18 4.95 -2.89
CA HIS A 37 -14.24 5.52 -4.24
C HIS A 37 -14.82 4.54 -5.27
N GLY A 38 -14.91 3.24 -4.95
CA GLY A 38 -15.28 2.20 -5.89
C GLY A 38 -16.68 2.35 -6.49
N GLY A 39 -17.58 3.06 -5.81
CA GLY A 39 -18.93 3.35 -6.31
C GLY A 39 -18.96 4.14 -7.61
N ARG A 40 -17.86 4.81 -7.95
CA ARG A 40 -17.75 5.68 -9.14
C ARG A 40 -17.35 4.95 -10.42
N TYR A 41 -16.87 3.72 -10.33
CA TYR A 41 -16.36 2.96 -11.48
C TYR A 41 -17.51 2.49 -12.38
N GLY A 42 -17.40 2.78 -13.67
CA GLY A 42 -18.38 2.36 -14.69
C GLY A 42 -19.73 3.07 -14.61
N ILE A 43 -19.84 4.19 -13.88
CA ILE A 43 -21.05 4.99 -13.85
C ILE A 43 -21.44 5.40 -15.28
N GLY A 44 -22.72 5.20 -15.62
CA GLY A 44 -23.26 5.56 -16.93
C GLY A 44 -22.70 4.71 -18.09
N ALA A 45 -22.13 3.53 -17.81
CA ALA A 45 -21.45 2.69 -18.80
C ALA A 45 -20.29 3.41 -19.51
N PHE A 46 -19.75 4.47 -18.90
CA PHE A 46 -18.63 5.23 -19.41
C PHE A 46 -17.35 4.87 -18.66
N ASN A 47 -16.27 4.65 -19.40
CA ASN A 47 -14.95 4.43 -18.87
C ASN A 47 -13.89 4.83 -19.89
N VAL A 48 -12.77 5.34 -19.42
CA VAL A 48 -11.55 5.51 -20.20
C VAL A 48 -10.44 4.89 -19.40
N ALA A 49 -9.82 3.82 -19.90
CA ALA A 49 -8.69 3.20 -19.24
C ALA A 49 -7.41 4.05 -19.37
N HIS A 50 -6.43 3.80 -18.51
CA HIS A 50 -5.11 4.46 -18.60
C HIS A 50 -4.34 4.08 -19.86
N PHE A 51 -4.64 2.91 -20.43
CA PHE A 51 -4.04 2.43 -21.67
C PHE A 51 -5.13 2.07 -22.67
N THR A 52 -5.06 2.64 -23.87
CA THR A 52 -6.08 2.46 -24.93
C THR A 52 -6.33 1.01 -25.32
N TRP A 53 -5.33 0.13 -25.16
CA TRP A 53 -5.52 -1.29 -25.43
C TRP A 53 -6.42 -1.96 -24.38
N LEU A 54 -6.46 -1.48 -23.13
CA LEU A 54 -7.38 -2.04 -22.12
C LEU A 54 -8.84 -1.77 -22.49
N ASP A 55 -9.18 -0.58 -23.02
CA ASP A 55 -10.53 -0.27 -23.48
C ASP A 55 -11.02 -1.23 -24.57
N ARG A 56 -10.10 -1.84 -25.34
CA ARG A 56 -10.44 -2.81 -26.39
C ARG A 56 -10.72 -4.21 -25.85
N TRP A 57 -10.06 -4.61 -24.77
CA TRP A 57 -10.03 -6.01 -24.32
C TRP A 57 -10.76 -6.25 -23.00
N THR A 58 -11.03 -5.19 -22.24
CA THR A 58 -11.61 -5.31 -20.91
C THR A 58 -13.02 -4.74 -20.89
N PRO A 59 -13.95 -5.37 -20.17
CA PRO A 59 -15.28 -4.80 -20.00
C PRO A 59 -15.18 -3.50 -19.20
N VAL A 60 -16.18 -2.64 -19.35
CA VAL A 60 -16.34 -1.45 -18.49
C VAL A 60 -16.29 -1.90 -17.03
N PRO A 61 -15.36 -1.39 -16.20
CA PRO A 61 -15.21 -1.83 -14.83
C PRO A 61 -16.47 -1.45 -14.05
N SER A 62 -17.14 -2.45 -13.46
CA SER A 62 -18.25 -2.18 -12.54
C SER A 62 -17.71 -1.88 -11.13
N PRO A 63 -18.50 -1.25 -10.25
CA PRO A 63 -18.11 -1.05 -8.86
C PRO A 63 -17.73 -2.36 -8.17
N ALA A 64 -18.45 -3.45 -8.47
CA ALA A 64 -18.16 -4.78 -7.93
C ALA A 64 -16.82 -5.34 -8.43
N ILE A 65 -16.46 -5.15 -9.70
CA ILE A 65 -15.17 -5.61 -10.22
C ILE A 65 -14.04 -4.82 -9.54
N TYR A 66 -14.12 -3.49 -9.49
CA TYR A 66 -13.09 -2.67 -8.90
C TYR A 66 -12.90 -2.96 -7.40
N CYS A 67 -13.98 -2.91 -6.62
CA CYS A 67 -13.94 -3.21 -5.19
C CYS A 67 -13.46 -4.64 -4.94
N GLY A 68 -13.91 -5.62 -5.73
CA GLY A 68 -13.46 -7.00 -5.63
C GLY A 68 -11.96 -7.17 -5.89
N LEU A 69 -11.40 -6.50 -6.90
CA LEU A 69 -9.97 -6.53 -7.19
C LEU A 69 -9.14 -5.93 -6.05
N LEU A 70 -9.54 -4.77 -5.52
CA LEU A 70 -8.84 -4.14 -4.38
C LEU A 70 -8.94 -4.97 -3.10
N PHE A 71 -10.12 -5.52 -2.84
CA PHE A 71 -10.35 -6.41 -1.71
C PHE A 71 -9.43 -7.63 -1.79
N PHE A 72 -9.37 -8.27 -2.95
CA PHE A 72 -8.48 -9.41 -3.20
C PHE A 72 -7.01 -9.01 -3.11
N ALA A 73 -6.61 -7.87 -3.69
CA ALA A 73 -5.26 -7.34 -3.61
C ALA A 73 -4.83 -7.09 -2.16
N GLY A 74 -5.67 -6.46 -1.34
CA GLY A 74 -5.36 -6.21 0.07
C GLY A 74 -5.23 -7.50 0.88
N LEU A 75 -6.12 -8.48 0.66
CA LEU A 75 -6.01 -9.81 1.29
C LEU A 75 -4.71 -10.50 0.91
N LEU A 76 -4.38 -10.51 -0.39
CA LEU A 76 -3.17 -11.14 -0.91
C LEU A 76 -1.91 -10.42 -0.42
N ALA A 77 -1.93 -9.10 -0.33
CA ALA A 77 -0.83 -8.29 0.18
C ALA A 77 -0.54 -8.58 1.65
N LEU A 78 -1.55 -8.54 2.51
CA LEU A 78 -1.36 -8.80 3.94
C LEU A 78 -1.00 -10.26 4.20
N ALA A 79 -1.62 -11.20 3.48
CA ALA A 79 -1.24 -12.62 3.54
C ALA A 79 0.22 -12.81 3.12
N GLN A 80 0.69 -12.14 2.05
CA GLN A 80 2.10 -12.16 1.62
C GLN A 80 3.06 -11.44 2.57
N ALA A 81 2.59 -10.45 3.33
CA ALA A 81 3.41 -9.76 4.31
C ALA A 81 3.76 -10.67 5.49
N VAL A 82 2.82 -11.50 5.93
CA VAL A 82 2.98 -12.39 7.09
C VAL A 82 3.42 -13.80 6.73
N ALA A 83 3.02 -14.30 5.55
CA ALA A 83 3.45 -15.60 5.06
C ALA A 83 4.80 -15.53 4.35
N ARG A 84 5.38 -16.71 4.08
CA ARG A 84 6.60 -16.82 3.27
C ARG A 84 6.37 -16.23 1.88
N LYS A 85 7.43 -15.63 1.31
CA LYS A 85 7.39 -15.12 -0.06
C LYS A 85 6.96 -16.21 -1.03
N ASN A 86 5.91 -15.93 -1.80
CA ASN A 86 5.50 -16.71 -2.95
C ASN A 86 5.55 -15.83 -4.21
N LEU A 87 6.34 -16.25 -5.20
CA LEU A 87 6.53 -15.47 -6.44
C LEU A 87 5.22 -15.32 -7.22
N LEU A 88 4.46 -16.40 -7.40
CA LEU A 88 3.20 -16.37 -8.14
C LEU A 88 2.18 -15.46 -7.46
N ALA A 89 2.07 -15.53 -6.14
CA ALA A 89 1.22 -14.63 -5.36
C ALA A 89 1.66 -13.17 -5.48
N GLY A 90 2.97 -12.89 -5.46
CA GLY A 90 3.49 -11.54 -5.65
C GLY A 90 3.22 -10.98 -7.05
N LEU A 91 3.39 -11.80 -8.10
CA LEU A 91 3.07 -11.43 -9.47
C LEU A 91 1.57 -11.23 -9.67
N LEU A 92 0.75 -12.10 -9.08
CA LEU A 92 -0.71 -11.96 -9.10
C LEU A 92 -1.13 -10.67 -8.39
N LEU A 93 -0.56 -10.37 -7.22
CA LEU A 93 -0.82 -9.11 -6.52
C LEU A 93 -0.46 -7.90 -7.39
N ALA A 94 0.73 -7.89 -7.98
CA ALA A 94 1.15 -6.81 -8.87
C ALA A 94 0.17 -6.66 -10.04
N GLY A 95 -0.23 -7.75 -10.70
CA GLY A 95 -1.16 -7.74 -11.81
C GLY A 95 -2.56 -7.26 -11.43
N VAL A 96 -3.14 -7.80 -10.35
CA VAL A 96 -4.48 -7.45 -9.85
C VAL A 96 -4.53 -5.98 -9.44
N TYR A 97 -3.56 -5.53 -8.65
CA TYR A 97 -3.50 -4.13 -8.23
C TYR A 97 -3.33 -3.19 -9.43
N THR A 98 -2.40 -3.53 -10.33
CA THR A 98 -2.17 -2.72 -11.55
C THR A 98 -3.43 -2.61 -12.39
N TYR A 99 -4.12 -3.72 -12.60
CA TYR A 99 -5.35 -3.75 -13.38
C TYR A 99 -6.48 -2.94 -12.72
N ALA A 100 -6.61 -3.00 -11.39
CA ALA A 100 -7.66 -2.29 -10.68
C ALA A 100 -7.66 -0.78 -10.98
N TRP A 101 -6.53 -0.09 -10.83
CA TRP A 101 -6.44 1.34 -11.15
C TRP A 101 -6.30 1.59 -12.65
N ALA A 102 -5.55 0.78 -13.40
CA ALA A 102 -5.31 1.02 -14.83
C ALA A 102 -6.58 0.87 -15.68
N SER A 103 -7.58 0.14 -15.18
CA SER A 103 -8.86 -0.03 -15.84
C SER A 103 -9.66 1.28 -15.98
N SER A 104 -9.33 2.35 -15.24
CA SER A 104 -10.04 3.63 -15.33
C SER A 104 -9.19 4.85 -14.98
N LEU A 105 -9.27 5.92 -15.78
CA LEU A 105 -8.68 7.24 -15.53
C LEU A 105 -9.36 8.02 -14.39
N ILE A 106 -10.44 7.49 -13.82
CA ILE A 106 -11.08 8.10 -12.65
C ILE A 106 -10.12 8.22 -11.46
N ASP A 107 -9.17 7.28 -11.39
CA ASP A 107 -8.10 7.25 -10.42
C ASP A 107 -6.78 7.44 -11.15
N SER A 108 -6.40 8.70 -11.31
CA SER A 108 -5.24 9.13 -12.11
C SER A 108 -4.04 9.55 -11.28
N PHE A 109 -3.98 9.17 -10.01
CA PHE A 109 -2.84 9.52 -9.19
C PHE A 109 -1.57 8.82 -9.65
N GLN A 110 -0.51 9.62 -9.83
CA GLN A 110 0.79 9.16 -10.32
C GLN A 110 1.43 8.07 -9.44
N HIS A 111 1.08 8.01 -8.15
CA HIS A 111 1.65 7.03 -7.24
C HIS A 111 1.18 5.60 -7.50
N HIS A 112 0.02 5.37 -8.15
CA HIS A 112 -0.42 4.01 -8.51
C HIS A 112 0.52 3.35 -9.54
N TYR A 113 1.06 4.14 -10.47
CA TYR A 113 2.10 3.69 -11.40
C TYR A 113 3.35 3.23 -10.66
N LEU A 114 3.81 4.02 -9.68
CA LEU A 114 4.98 3.68 -8.87
C LEU A 114 4.74 2.42 -8.03
N LEU A 115 3.58 2.33 -7.36
CA LEU A 115 3.20 1.17 -6.56
C LEU A 115 3.12 -0.10 -7.42
N SER A 116 2.66 -0.02 -8.66
CA SER A 116 2.65 -1.15 -9.59
C SER A 116 4.07 -1.68 -9.86
N TRP A 117 5.03 -0.79 -10.10
CA TRP A 117 6.44 -1.16 -10.23
C TRP A 117 7.01 -1.73 -8.93
N TYR A 118 6.70 -1.11 -7.80
CA TYR A 118 7.11 -1.62 -6.49
C TYR A 118 6.63 -3.04 -6.25
N LEU A 119 5.36 -3.34 -6.49
CA LEU A 119 4.80 -4.68 -6.29
C LEU A 119 5.46 -5.71 -7.22
N LEU A 120 5.73 -5.33 -8.47
CA LEU A 120 6.48 -6.18 -9.39
C LEU A 120 7.87 -6.49 -8.81
N PHE A 121 8.63 -5.49 -8.38
CA PHE A 121 9.97 -5.71 -7.82
C PHE A 121 9.92 -6.50 -6.51
N LEU A 122 8.96 -6.24 -5.63
CA LEU A 122 8.77 -6.96 -4.37
C LEU A 122 8.53 -8.46 -4.58
N ALA A 123 7.89 -8.88 -5.69
CA ALA A 123 7.73 -10.28 -6.05
C ALA A 123 9.10 -10.98 -6.23
N PHE A 124 10.11 -10.23 -6.72
CA PHE A 124 11.48 -10.68 -6.97
C PHE A 124 12.47 -10.39 -5.84
N PHE A 125 12.04 -9.77 -4.72
CA PHE A 125 12.91 -9.61 -3.56
C PHE A 125 13.41 -10.97 -3.06
N PRO A 126 14.62 -11.05 -2.45
CA PRO A 126 15.10 -12.29 -1.87
C PRO A 126 14.16 -12.77 -0.76
N ASP A 127 14.03 -14.09 -0.61
CA ASP A 127 13.30 -14.71 0.51
C ASP A 127 14.14 -14.57 1.79
N ALA A 128 14.09 -13.39 2.39
CA ALA A 128 14.73 -13.10 3.67
C ALA A 128 13.75 -13.51 4.78
N ARG A 129 14.08 -14.55 5.55
CA ARG A 129 13.29 -14.94 6.73
C ARG A 129 13.67 -14.05 7.90
N GLY A 130 12.71 -13.78 8.79
CA GLY A 130 13.00 -13.20 10.09
C GLY A 130 14.07 -13.99 10.85
N SER A 131 14.05 -15.32 10.77
CA SER A 131 15.04 -16.21 11.39
C SER A 131 16.42 -16.19 10.74
N THR A 132 16.54 -15.73 9.49
CA THR A 132 17.80 -15.72 8.74
C THR A 132 18.42 -14.32 8.59
N LEU A 133 17.83 -13.28 9.20
CA LEU A 133 18.33 -11.89 9.11
C LEU A 133 19.72 -11.70 9.72
N GLU A 134 20.13 -12.65 10.57
CA GLU A 134 21.45 -12.70 11.19
C GLU A 134 22.09 -14.05 10.87
N ALA A 135 23.29 -14.03 10.28
CA ALA A 135 24.18 -15.16 10.12
C ALA A 135 25.09 -15.28 11.35
N ARG A 136 25.23 -16.48 11.91
CA ARG A 136 26.20 -16.75 12.97
C ARG A 136 27.60 -16.79 12.37
N SER A 137 28.53 -15.95 12.84
CA SER A 137 29.92 -16.01 12.40
C SER A 137 30.63 -17.20 13.08
N PRO A 138 31.08 -18.22 12.34
CA PRO A 138 31.73 -19.39 12.93
C PRO A 138 33.05 -19.04 13.64
N ALA A 139 33.67 -17.91 13.30
CA ALA A 139 34.96 -17.50 13.86
C ALA A 139 34.86 -16.70 15.18
N LYS A 140 33.69 -16.14 15.53
CA LYS A 140 33.56 -15.22 16.69
C LYS A 140 32.35 -15.48 17.58
N GLY A 141 31.47 -16.42 17.25
CA GLY A 141 30.22 -16.65 17.98
C GLY A 141 29.23 -15.47 17.93
N THR A 142 29.57 -14.38 17.24
CA THR A 142 28.75 -13.18 17.10
C THR A 142 27.79 -13.30 15.91
N SER A 143 26.57 -12.77 16.07
CA SER A 143 25.63 -12.61 14.97
C SER A 143 26.08 -11.46 14.07
N VAL A 144 26.10 -11.70 12.76
CA VAL A 144 26.39 -10.70 11.71
C VAL A 144 25.16 -10.63 10.82
N PRO A 145 24.71 -9.45 10.34
CA PRO A 145 23.57 -9.37 9.44
C PRO A 145 23.79 -10.22 8.17
N SER A 146 22.80 -11.03 7.78
CA SER A 146 22.86 -11.74 6.51
C SER A 146 22.83 -10.73 5.36
N SER A 147 23.54 -11.01 4.27
CA SER A 147 23.53 -10.16 3.09
C SER A 147 23.53 -10.98 1.80
N GLY A 148 22.90 -10.45 0.76
CA GLY A 148 22.79 -11.11 -0.54
C GLY A 148 22.60 -10.10 -1.66
N SER A 149 22.83 -10.53 -2.91
CA SER A 149 22.53 -9.67 -4.06
C SER A 149 21.02 -9.52 -4.20
N ALA A 150 20.56 -8.28 -4.39
CA ALA A 150 19.14 -7.97 -4.51
C ALA A 150 18.89 -6.95 -5.65
N PRO A 151 18.98 -7.37 -6.94
CA PRO A 151 18.75 -6.47 -8.07
C PRO A 151 17.38 -5.82 -8.04
N ALA A 152 16.35 -6.57 -7.67
CA ALA A 152 14.98 -6.05 -7.52
C ALA A 152 14.89 -4.93 -6.45
N TYR A 153 15.66 -5.02 -5.37
CA TYR A 153 15.73 -3.96 -4.35
C TYR A 153 16.39 -2.69 -4.90
N ALA A 154 17.45 -2.82 -5.69
CA ALA A 154 18.07 -1.68 -6.35
C ALA A 154 17.12 -1.03 -7.38
N LEU A 155 16.40 -1.83 -8.18
CA LEU A 155 15.38 -1.33 -9.11
C LEU A 155 14.25 -0.61 -8.38
N PHE A 156 13.78 -1.17 -7.26
CA PHE A 156 12.80 -0.51 -6.38
C PHE A 156 13.27 0.88 -5.96
N LEU A 157 14.49 0.99 -5.42
CA LEU A 157 15.04 2.28 -4.98
C LEU A 157 15.28 3.24 -6.15
N ASN A 158 15.72 2.75 -7.30
CA ASN A 158 15.90 3.58 -8.49
C ASN A 158 14.56 4.10 -9.03
N SER A 159 13.49 3.33 -8.97
CA SER A 159 12.15 3.84 -9.30
C SER A 159 11.71 4.94 -8.32
N THR A 160 12.05 4.83 -7.04
CA THR A 160 11.89 5.93 -6.07
C THR A 160 12.68 7.17 -6.50
N ALA A 161 13.94 6.99 -6.89
CA ALA A 161 14.79 8.08 -7.35
C ALA A 161 14.22 8.81 -8.58
N ILE A 162 13.69 8.06 -9.55
CA ILE A 162 13.07 8.62 -10.76
C ILE A 162 11.88 9.50 -10.40
N VAL A 163 11.01 9.07 -9.47
CA VAL A 163 9.86 9.86 -9.04
C VAL A 163 10.30 11.16 -8.37
N TYR A 164 11.29 11.11 -7.47
CA TYR A 164 11.85 12.32 -6.86
C TYR A 164 12.49 13.25 -7.90
N PHE A 165 13.24 12.69 -8.85
CA PHE A 165 13.87 13.47 -9.92
C PHE A 165 12.82 14.20 -10.76
N TYR A 166 11.81 13.47 -11.23
CA TYR A 166 10.73 14.03 -12.03
C TYR A 166 9.90 15.05 -11.24
N THR A 167 9.64 14.79 -9.96
CA THR A 167 8.99 15.76 -9.08
C THR A 167 9.83 17.04 -8.98
N GLY A 168 11.14 16.93 -8.81
CA GLY A 168 12.04 18.09 -8.83
C GLY A 168 11.94 18.87 -10.14
N VAL A 169 11.92 18.17 -11.29
CA VAL A 169 11.73 18.80 -12.62
C VAL A 169 10.38 19.51 -12.71
N SER A 170 9.28 18.89 -12.31
CA SER A 170 7.95 19.54 -12.37
C SER A 170 7.85 20.76 -11.46
N LYS A 171 8.65 20.83 -10.38
CA LYS A 171 8.71 22.01 -9.50
C LYS A 171 9.57 23.16 -10.06
N THR A 172 10.21 22.98 -11.22
CA THR A 172 10.90 24.09 -11.91
C THR A 172 9.97 25.02 -12.66
N GLU A 173 8.69 24.66 -12.82
CA GLU A 173 7.66 25.52 -13.41
C GLU A 173 7.52 26.82 -12.63
N GLY A 174 7.22 27.93 -13.34
CA GLY A 174 7.15 29.27 -12.76
C GLY A 174 6.25 29.36 -11.52
N ALA A 175 5.03 28.82 -11.63
CA ALA A 175 4.04 28.84 -10.55
C ALA A 175 4.46 28.05 -9.28
N TRP A 176 5.35 27.07 -9.40
CA TRP A 176 5.94 26.40 -8.23
C TRP A 176 7.09 27.19 -7.64
N ARG A 177 7.91 27.82 -8.50
CA ARG A 177 9.07 28.61 -8.08
C ARG A 177 8.72 29.95 -7.44
N ASP A 178 7.60 30.56 -7.79
CA ASP A 178 7.09 31.78 -7.16
C ASP A 178 6.17 31.50 -5.95
N GLY A 179 5.80 30.24 -5.72
CA GLY A 179 4.94 29.80 -4.62
C GLY A 179 3.43 29.90 -4.87
N THR A 180 2.99 30.38 -6.04
CA THR A 180 1.57 30.50 -6.41
C THR A 180 0.85 29.15 -6.35
N ALA A 181 1.46 28.10 -6.91
CA ALA A 181 0.91 26.76 -6.91
C ALA A 181 0.80 26.20 -5.48
N LEU A 182 1.77 26.48 -4.61
CA LEU A 182 1.75 26.05 -3.22
C LEU A 182 0.62 26.74 -2.44
N MET A 183 0.43 28.04 -2.63
CA MET A 183 -0.69 28.80 -2.05
C MET A 183 -2.04 28.31 -2.56
N ALA A 184 -2.13 27.88 -3.82
CA ALA A 184 -3.36 27.34 -4.38
C ALA A 184 -3.78 26.01 -3.74
N VAL A 185 -2.81 25.13 -3.43
CA VAL A 185 -3.10 23.79 -2.89
C VAL A 185 -3.11 23.71 -1.36
N ALA A 186 -2.43 24.63 -0.67
CA ALA A 186 -2.24 24.58 0.79
C ALA A 186 -2.66 25.87 1.51
N ARG A 187 -3.53 26.68 0.90
CA ARG A 187 -3.86 28.05 1.34
C ARG A 187 -4.07 28.19 2.84
N GLU A 188 -4.97 27.38 3.40
CA GLU A 188 -5.39 27.47 4.80
C GLU A 188 -4.24 27.26 5.80
N ARG A 189 -3.38 26.27 5.55
CA ARG A 189 -2.23 25.98 6.41
C ARG A 189 -1.05 26.91 6.14
N MET A 190 -0.86 27.29 4.87
CA MET A 190 0.25 28.13 4.46
C MET A 190 0.13 29.56 5.00
N THR A 191 -1.07 30.13 5.06
CA THR A 191 -1.26 31.47 5.66
C THR A 191 -0.81 31.54 7.11
N GLY A 192 -1.04 30.48 7.90
CA GLY A 192 -0.53 30.39 9.27
C GLY A 192 1.01 30.32 9.34
N VAL A 193 1.64 29.58 8.41
CA VAL A 193 3.10 29.52 8.30
C VAL A 193 3.67 30.89 7.92
N LEU A 194 3.06 31.58 6.96
CA LEU A 194 3.48 32.90 6.53
C LEU A 194 3.42 33.91 7.68
N GLY A 195 2.31 33.95 8.43
CA GLY A 195 2.21 34.85 9.59
C GLY A 195 3.25 34.56 10.68
N TRP A 196 3.61 33.29 10.89
CA TRP A 196 4.69 32.93 11.81
C TRP A 196 6.06 33.41 11.30
N VAL A 197 6.36 33.20 10.02
CA VAL A 197 7.62 33.63 9.37
C VAL A 197 7.76 35.16 9.34
N GLU A 198 6.67 35.87 9.05
CA GLU A 198 6.60 37.34 9.12
C GLU A 198 6.86 37.85 10.54
N GLY A 199 6.46 37.10 11.57
CA GLY A 199 6.80 37.37 12.95
C GLY A 199 8.31 37.35 13.25
N PHE A 200 9.12 36.70 12.42
CA PHE A 200 10.59 36.74 12.47
C PHE A 200 11.20 37.79 11.52
N GLY A 201 10.39 38.64 10.89
CA GLY A 201 10.85 39.70 10.00
C GLY A 201 11.19 39.24 8.59
N VAL A 202 10.68 38.08 8.14
CA VAL A 202 10.85 37.61 6.76
C VAL A 202 9.54 37.79 6.00
N GLU A 203 9.58 38.59 4.94
CA GLU A 203 8.39 38.89 4.12
C GLU A 203 7.93 37.67 3.31
N SER A 204 6.62 37.49 3.20
CA SER A 204 6.00 36.41 2.42
C SER A 204 6.45 36.37 0.96
N GLU A 205 6.66 37.53 0.33
CA GLU A 205 7.12 37.67 -1.06
C GLU A 205 8.54 37.12 -1.27
N THR A 206 9.36 37.09 -0.21
CA THR A 206 10.70 36.50 -0.24
C THR A 206 10.66 35.02 0.17
N PHE A 207 9.85 34.68 1.17
CA PHE A 207 9.79 33.33 1.71
C PHE A 207 9.19 32.31 0.72
N LEU A 208 8.11 32.66 0.02
CA LEU A 208 7.43 31.74 -0.90
C LEU A 208 8.33 31.31 -2.07
N PRO A 209 9.05 32.22 -2.77
CA PRO A 209 10.00 31.81 -3.79
C PRO A 209 11.16 31.00 -3.24
N PHE A 210 11.69 31.37 -2.06
CA PHE A 210 12.74 30.59 -1.41
C PHE A 210 12.29 29.14 -1.16
N LEU A 211 11.08 28.96 -0.61
CA LEU A 211 10.51 27.65 -0.37
C LEU A 211 10.36 26.87 -1.69
N GLY A 212 9.81 27.49 -2.74
CA GLY A 212 9.66 26.88 -4.06
C GLY A 212 10.99 26.35 -4.64
N HIS A 213 12.05 27.18 -4.61
CA HIS A 213 13.38 26.76 -5.08
C HIS A 213 14.01 25.70 -4.18
N SER A 214 13.85 25.82 -2.86
CA SER A 214 14.39 24.85 -1.90
C SER A 214 13.79 23.46 -2.10
N VAL A 215 12.51 23.36 -2.46
CA VAL A 215 11.85 22.09 -2.76
C VAL A 215 12.50 21.42 -3.98
N VAL A 216 12.82 22.15 -5.06
CA VAL A 216 13.51 21.57 -6.23
C VAL A 216 14.84 20.91 -5.82
N LEU A 217 15.68 21.64 -5.10
CA LEU A 217 16.98 21.14 -4.65
C LEU A 217 16.84 19.94 -3.70
N LEU A 218 15.86 20.01 -2.79
CA LEU A 218 15.53 18.92 -1.88
C LEU A 218 15.12 17.66 -2.65
N GLN A 219 14.25 17.78 -3.67
CA GLN A 219 13.81 16.64 -4.47
C GLN A 219 14.98 15.99 -5.21
N TRP A 220 15.87 16.77 -5.82
CA TRP A 220 17.04 16.24 -6.52
C TRP A 220 18.08 15.63 -5.56
N TRP A 221 18.26 16.21 -4.37
CA TRP A 221 19.08 15.59 -3.33
C TRP A 221 18.53 14.21 -2.93
N ILE A 222 17.23 14.11 -2.71
CA ILE A 222 16.59 12.84 -2.34
C ILE A 222 16.70 11.84 -3.49
N ALA A 223 16.51 12.27 -4.73
CA ALA A 223 16.69 11.41 -5.91
C ALA A 223 18.10 10.83 -5.98
N PHE A 224 19.13 11.68 -5.88
CA PHE A 224 20.53 11.25 -5.87
C PHE A 224 20.82 10.33 -4.67
N GLY A 225 20.23 10.66 -3.52
CA GLY A 225 20.02 9.77 -2.38
C GLY A 225 19.69 8.35 -2.81
N TYR A 226 18.48 8.16 -3.32
CA TYR A 226 17.93 6.84 -3.63
C TYR A 226 18.73 6.08 -4.71
N VAL A 227 19.37 6.79 -5.65
CA VAL A 227 20.35 6.16 -6.55
C VAL A 227 21.48 5.51 -5.75
N LEU A 228 22.04 6.21 -4.76
CA LEU A 228 23.17 5.73 -3.96
C LEU A 228 22.79 4.73 -2.85
N ALA A 229 21.51 4.63 -2.49
CA ALA A 229 21.01 3.80 -1.40
C ALA A 229 21.45 2.31 -1.44
N PRO A 230 21.54 1.63 -2.60
CA PRO A 230 22.01 0.23 -2.66
C PRO A 230 23.45 0.02 -2.18
N TRP A 231 24.27 1.09 -2.12
CA TRP A 231 25.67 1.03 -1.74
C TRP A 231 25.98 1.57 -0.34
N GLN A 232 24.99 2.11 0.38
CA GLN A 232 25.20 2.82 1.65
C GLN A 232 25.93 2.00 2.73
N ASP A 233 25.69 0.69 2.78
CA ASP A 233 26.24 -0.18 3.83
C ASP A 233 27.67 -0.64 3.51
N ARG A 234 28.17 -0.36 2.30
CA ARG A 234 29.52 -0.70 1.86
C ARG A 234 30.47 0.48 1.89
N LEU A 235 29.93 1.67 1.65
CA LEU A 235 30.72 2.88 1.52
C LEU A 235 30.97 3.52 2.89
N GLY A 236 32.04 4.31 2.97
CA GLY A 236 32.60 4.81 4.22
C GLY A 236 31.68 5.75 5.01
N ARG A 237 32.22 6.38 6.06
CA ARG A 237 31.50 7.37 6.88
C ARG A 237 30.78 8.47 6.05
N PRO A 238 31.35 9.02 4.96
CA PRO A 238 30.70 10.09 4.20
C PRO A 238 29.33 9.69 3.64
N LEU A 239 29.21 8.51 3.03
CA LEU A 239 27.92 8.11 2.45
C LEU A 239 26.85 7.83 3.52
N ARG A 240 27.27 7.41 4.72
CA ARG A 240 26.34 7.26 5.85
C ARG A 240 25.81 8.61 6.35
N VAL A 241 26.65 9.63 6.43
CA VAL A 241 26.22 11.00 6.78
C VAL A 241 25.27 11.53 5.70
N PHE A 242 25.63 11.36 4.43
CA PHE A 242 24.77 11.71 3.31
C PHE A 242 23.41 10.99 3.39
N GLY A 243 23.40 9.69 3.67
CA GLY A 243 22.18 8.90 3.84
C GLY A 243 21.30 9.38 4.99
N TRP A 244 21.88 9.81 6.11
CA TRP A 244 21.13 10.45 7.20
C TRP A 244 20.47 11.75 6.76
N ILE A 245 21.20 12.61 6.05
CA ILE A 245 20.65 13.86 5.51
C ILE A 245 19.51 13.55 4.53
N THR A 246 19.71 12.62 3.60
CA THR A 246 18.66 12.17 2.66
C THR A 246 17.43 11.65 3.40
N CYS A 247 17.61 10.85 4.46
CA CYS A 247 16.51 10.36 5.29
C CYS A 247 15.74 11.53 5.93
N LEU A 248 16.43 12.44 6.59
CA LEU A 248 15.80 13.59 7.27
C LEU A 248 15.08 14.51 6.28
N LEU A 249 15.67 14.78 5.11
CA LEU A 249 15.02 15.57 4.06
C LEU A 249 13.77 14.87 3.51
N THR A 250 13.83 13.55 3.33
CA THR A 250 12.67 12.76 2.89
C THR A 250 11.54 12.81 3.91
N LEU A 251 11.85 12.60 5.19
CA LEU A 251 10.88 12.68 6.28
C LEU A 251 10.30 14.09 6.39
N SER A 252 11.15 15.12 6.38
CA SER A 252 10.74 16.53 6.41
C SER A 252 9.75 16.85 5.30
N PHE A 253 10.04 16.44 4.06
CA PHE A 253 9.15 16.68 2.93
C PHE A 253 7.79 16.02 3.09
N HIS A 254 7.74 14.73 3.45
CA HIS A 254 6.48 14.00 3.56
C HIS A 254 5.67 14.39 4.79
N LEU A 255 6.32 14.64 5.93
CA LEU A 255 5.64 15.19 7.11
C LEU A 255 5.13 16.61 6.85
N GLY A 256 5.88 17.42 6.11
CA GLY A 256 5.43 18.73 5.64
C GLY A 256 4.23 18.63 4.70
N ALA A 257 4.22 17.67 3.78
CA ALA A 257 3.10 17.44 2.87
C ALA A 257 1.82 17.04 3.63
N GLU A 258 1.93 16.14 4.62
CA GLU A 258 0.82 15.76 5.51
C GLU A 258 0.35 16.95 6.36
N TYR A 259 1.27 17.74 6.95
CA TYR A 259 0.93 18.93 7.72
C TYR A 259 0.17 19.97 6.88
N LEU A 260 0.60 20.17 5.64
CA LEU A 260 -0.07 21.05 4.68
C LEU A 260 -1.35 20.44 4.09
N ASN A 261 -1.70 19.21 4.49
CA ASN A 261 -2.87 18.47 4.01
C ASN A 261 -2.92 18.38 2.48
N LEU A 262 -1.77 18.16 1.85
CA LEU A 262 -1.70 17.95 0.41
C LEU A 262 -2.45 16.66 0.06
N LYS A 263 -3.28 16.70 -0.98
CA LYS A 263 -4.07 15.54 -1.44
C LYS A 263 -3.20 14.53 -2.18
N ILE A 264 -2.31 13.87 -1.45
CA ILE A 264 -1.43 12.80 -1.95
C ILE A 264 -1.77 11.42 -1.35
N GLY A 265 -2.81 11.35 -0.52
CA GLY A 265 -3.31 10.11 0.06
C GLY A 265 -2.27 9.42 0.93
N TRP A 266 -2.25 8.09 0.94
CA TRP A 266 -1.31 7.33 1.75
C TRP A 266 0.13 7.33 1.22
N PHE A 267 0.38 7.99 0.08
CA PHE A 267 1.70 8.02 -0.56
C PHE A 267 2.82 8.46 0.40
N SER A 268 2.58 9.46 1.24
CA SER A 268 3.58 9.92 2.22
C SER A 268 3.97 8.83 3.23
N TYR A 269 3.04 7.97 3.64
CA TYR A 269 3.33 6.87 4.57
C TYR A 269 4.22 5.82 3.91
N TYR A 270 4.00 5.48 2.64
CA TYR A 270 4.93 4.62 1.89
C TYR A 270 6.32 5.23 1.84
N MET A 271 6.42 6.51 1.49
CA MET A 271 7.71 7.15 1.30
C MET A 271 8.48 7.35 2.60
N VAL A 272 7.77 7.62 3.72
CA VAL A 272 8.35 7.61 5.07
C VAL A 272 8.89 6.22 5.41
N TRP A 273 8.10 5.17 5.21
CA TRP A 273 8.56 3.80 5.48
C TRP A 273 9.76 3.40 4.61
N ILE A 274 9.70 3.70 3.32
CA ILE A 274 10.77 3.45 2.36
C ILE A 274 12.04 4.21 2.78
N ALA A 275 11.93 5.46 3.21
CA ALA A 275 13.07 6.24 3.67
C ALA A 275 13.71 5.64 4.93
N LEU A 276 12.89 5.28 5.93
CA LEU A 276 13.38 4.69 7.17
C LEU A 276 14.07 3.35 6.91
N THR A 277 13.46 2.47 6.13
CA THR A 277 14.03 1.16 5.80
C THR A 277 15.24 1.26 4.86
N ALA A 278 15.23 2.22 3.94
CA ALA A 278 16.34 2.49 3.06
C ALA A 278 17.52 3.08 3.82
N TRP A 279 17.36 4.00 4.79
CA TRP A 279 18.50 4.79 5.28
C TRP A 279 18.88 4.59 6.74
N LEU A 280 18.01 4.03 7.58
CA LEU A 280 18.36 3.80 8.98
C LEU A 280 19.53 2.80 9.09
N PRO A 281 20.35 2.92 10.15
CA PRO A 281 21.39 1.94 10.43
C PRO A 281 20.81 0.54 10.57
N VAL A 282 21.49 -0.47 10.00
CA VAL A 282 21.08 -1.89 10.05
C VAL A 282 20.75 -2.35 11.47
N ARG A 283 21.51 -1.91 12.48
CA ARG A 283 21.25 -2.22 13.90
C ARG A 283 19.85 -1.78 14.37
N TRP A 284 19.38 -0.62 13.92
CA TRP A 284 18.06 -0.10 14.29
C TRP A 284 16.97 -0.85 13.52
N LEU A 285 17.22 -1.17 12.25
CA LEU A 285 16.32 -2.01 11.47
C LEU A 285 16.18 -3.41 12.07
N LEU A 286 17.24 -4.00 12.61
CA LEU A 286 17.16 -5.29 13.31
C LEU A 286 16.31 -5.18 14.58
N VAL A 287 16.44 -4.09 15.35
CA VAL A 287 15.57 -3.83 16.51
C VAL A 287 14.11 -3.73 16.07
N LEU A 288 13.81 -2.93 15.05
CA LEU A 288 12.46 -2.80 14.48
C LEU A 288 11.92 -4.14 13.93
N ALA A 289 12.78 -4.98 13.37
CA ALA A 289 12.40 -6.29 12.88
C ALA A 289 12.14 -7.30 14.02
N THR A 290 12.69 -7.12 15.22
CA THR A 290 12.57 -8.06 16.35
C THR A 290 11.14 -8.53 16.64
N PRO A 291 10.14 -7.65 16.85
CA PRO A 291 8.76 -8.09 17.11
C PRO A 291 8.20 -8.91 15.94
N LEU A 292 8.45 -8.48 14.70
CA LEU A 292 8.02 -9.19 13.50
C LEU A 292 8.68 -10.56 13.37
N ARG A 293 9.99 -10.66 13.69
CA ARG A 293 10.74 -11.92 13.73
C ARG A 293 10.17 -12.86 14.77
N TRP A 294 9.89 -12.36 15.98
CA TRP A 294 9.32 -13.14 17.06
C TRP A 294 7.96 -13.72 16.67
N MET A 295 7.07 -12.88 16.13
CA MET A 295 5.76 -13.31 15.62
C MET A 295 5.90 -14.37 14.51
N ALA A 296 6.72 -14.10 13.50
CA ALA A 296 6.95 -15.02 12.40
C ALA A 296 7.51 -16.36 12.88
N THR A 297 8.45 -16.34 13.83
CA THR A 297 9.04 -17.56 14.41
C THR A 297 8.02 -18.35 15.23
N LYS A 298 7.14 -17.68 15.99
CA LYS A 298 6.07 -18.34 16.74
C LYS A 298 5.04 -18.98 15.82
N VAL A 299 4.66 -18.28 14.75
CA VAL A 299 3.79 -18.82 13.71
C VAL A 299 4.47 -20.02 13.03
N ASP A 300 5.74 -19.91 12.63
CA ASP A 300 6.49 -21.01 12.03
C ASP A 300 6.56 -22.24 12.95
N GLN A 301 6.92 -22.05 14.23
CA GLN A 301 6.97 -23.15 15.22
C GLN A 301 5.60 -23.82 15.41
N TRP A 302 4.54 -23.03 15.51
CA TRP A 302 3.18 -23.54 15.65
C TRP A 302 2.75 -24.35 14.41
N LEU A 303 3.04 -23.83 13.22
CA LEU A 303 2.72 -24.49 11.95
C LEU A 303 3.55 -25.75 11.72
N GLU A 304 4.84 -25.75 12.07
CA GLU A 304 5.70 -26.93 11.99
C GLU A 304 5.19 -28.03 12.93
N THR A 305 4.83 -27.67 14.16
CA THR A 305 4.24 -28.62 15.13
C THR A 305 2.90 -29.19 14.65
N ALA A 306 2.09 -28.38 13.94
CA ALA A 306 0.83 -28.82 13.37
C ALA A 306 1.02 -29.72 12.13
N ALA A 307 1.99 -29.39 11.27
CA ALA A 307 2.28 -30.12 10.05
C ALA A 307 2.88 -31.52 10.29
N ASP A 308 3.67 -31.68 11.35
CA ASP A 308 4.27 -32.97 11.72
C ASP A 308 3.26 -33.95 12.33
N ARG A 309 2.12 -33.47 12.84
CA ARG A 309 1.19 -34.30 13.63
C ARG A 309 0.06 -34.88 12.81
N ASP A 310 -0.53 -34.15 11.86
CA ASP A 310 -1.67 -34.67 11.11
C ASP A 310 -1.96 -33.91 9.80
N ARG A 311 -2.01 -34.63 8.68
CA ARG A 311 -2.45 -34.07 7.38
C ARG A 311 -3.89 -33.57 7.44
N VAL A 312 -4.73 -34.20 8.26
CA VAL A 312 -6.12 -33.77 8.47
C VAL A 312 -6.17 -32.38 9.11
N ALA A 313 -5.31 -32.09 10.09
CA ALA A 313 -5.26 -30.79 10.74
C ALA A 313 -4.94 -29.64 9.76
N LEU A 314 -4.03 -29.89 8.80
CA LEU A 314 -3.69 -28.91 7.77
C LEU A 314 -4.84 -28.66 6.79
N VAL A 315 -5.56 -29.71 6.39
CA VAL A 315 -6.77 -29.57 5.56
C VAL A 315 -7.84 -28.79 6.31
N LEU A 316 -8.09 -29.13 7.57
CA LEU A 316 -9.05 -28.41 8.42
C LEU A 316 -8.67 -26.94 8.58
N GLN A 317 -7.38 -26.62 8.74
CA GLN A 317 -6.91 -25.23 8.80
C GLN A 317 -7.20 -24.47 7.49
N ALA A 318 -6.92 -25.08 6.33
CA ALA A 318 -7.20 -24.46 5.03
C ALA A 318 -8.71 -24.25 4.81
N VAL A 319 -9.53 -25.24 5.21
CA VAL A 319 -11.00 -25.14 5.18
C VAL A 319 -11.50 -24.04 6.10
N ALA A 320 -10.96 -23.95 7.33
CA ALA A 320 -11.32 -22.89 8.27
C ALA A 320 -10.93 -21.50 7.75
N ALA A 321 -9.75 -21.36 7.14
CA ALA A 321 -9.32 -20.12 6.50
C ALA A 321 -10.24 -19.73 5.32
N ALA A 322 -10.64 -20.69 4.49
CA ALA A 322 -11.61 -20.48 3.41
C ALA A 322 -12.99 -20.09 3.97
N GLY A 323 -13.48 -20.77 5.01
CA GLY A 323 -14.73 -20.42 5.67
C GLY A 323 -14.71 -19.00 6.24
N LEU A 324 -13.61 -18.60 6.87
CA LEU A 324 -13.42 -17.25 7.40
C LEU A 324 -13.38 -16.20 6.28
N LEU A 325 -12.69 -16.47 5.17
CA LEU A 325 -12.68 -15.60 3.98
C LEU A 325 -14.11 -15.35 3.47
N LEU A 326 -14.88 -16.42 3.29
CA LEU A 326 -16.26 -16.34 2.80
C LEU A 326 -17.17 -15.60 3.79
N GLY A 327 -17.05 -15.91 5.08
CA GLY A 327 -17.80 -15.24 6.14
C GLY A 327 -17.51 -13.74 6.19
N VAL A 328 -16.22 -13.35 6.21
CA VAL A 328 -15.82 -11.94 6.20
C VAL A 328 -16.26 -11.25 4.91
N GLY A 329 -16.05 -11.88 3.74
CA GLY A 329 -16.47 -11.31 2.45
C GLY A 329 -17.96 -11.03 2.37
N HIS A 330 -18.78 -11.85 3.03
CA HIS A 330 -20.21 -11.61 3.17
C HIS A 330 -20.51 -10.46 4.16
N LEU A 331 -19.87 -10.47 5.34
CA LEU A 331 -20.08 -9.47 6.40
C LEU A 331 -19.61 -8.05 6.04
N VAL A 332 -18.67 -7.93 5.10
CA VAL A 332 -18.18 -6.62 4.64
C VAL A 332 -19.28 -5.84 3.93
N ASP A 333 -20.26 -6.51 3.32
CA ASP A 333 -21.36 -5.88 2.56
C ASP A 333 -20.89 -4.74 1.62
N LEU A 334 -19.85 -5.02 0.83
CA LEU A 334 -19.44 -4.17 -0.30
C LEU A 334 -19.57 -4.97 -1.59
N PRO A 335 -19.99 -4.34 -2.71
CA PRO A 335 -20.04 -5.01 -4.00
C PRO A 335 -18.69 -5.63 -4.36
N GLY A 336 -18.69 -6.90 -4.77
CA GLY A 336 -17.46 -7.63 -5.13
C GLY A 336 -16.67 -8.23 -3.97
N ALA A 337 -16.95 -7.89 -2.71
CA ALA A 337 -16.24 -8.44 -1.56
C ALA A 337 -16.41 -9.97 -1.45
N PHE A 338 -17.65 -10.48 -1.56
CA PHE A 338 -17.90 -11.92 -1.52
C PHE A 338 -17.26 -12.68 -2.70
N PRO A 339 -17.43 -12.27 -3.97
CA PRO A 339 -16.69 -12.87 -5.09
C PRO A 339 -15.16 -12.84 -4.91
N ALA A 340 -14.60 -11.76 -4.36
CA ALA A 340 -13.17 -11.65 -4.08
C ALA A 340 -12.72 -12.65 -3.00
N SER A 341 -13.52 -12.85 -1.95
CA SER A 341 -13.29 -13.89 -0.95
C SER A 341 -13.37 -15.31 -1.53
N VAL A 342 -14.32 -15.56 -2.44
CA VAL A 342 -14.39 -16.83 -3.19
C VAL A 342 -13.12 -17.01 -4.02
N ALA A 343 -12.68 -15.98 -4.75
CA ALA A 343 -11.44 -16.03 -5.53
C ALA A 343 -10.21 -16.30 -4.64
N ALA A 344 -10.12 -15.69 -3.45
CA ALA A 344 -9.07 -15.97 -2.48
C ALA A 344 -9.10 -17.40 -1.95
N ALA A 345 -10.29 -17.93 -1.64
CA ALA A 345 -10.46 -19.31 -1.21
C ALA A 345 -10.07 -20.30 -2.32
N LEU A 346 -10.46 -20.04 -3.57
CA LEU A 346 -10.06 -20.84 -4.73
C LEU A 346 -8.55 -20.78 -4.98
N PHE A 347 -7.94 -19.61 -4.85
CA PHE A 347 -6.49 -19.45 -4.93
C PHE A 347 -5.78 -20.27 -3.86
N LEU A 348 -6.24 -20.20 -2.60
CA LEU A 348 -5.71 -20.99 -1.49
C LEU A 348 -5.86 -22.49 -1.76
N ALA A 349 -7.00 -22.93 -2.28
CA ALA A 349 -7.25 -24.32 -2.66
C ALA A 349 -6.31 -24.79 -3.79
N ALA A 350 -6.14 -23.98 -4.84
CA ALA A 350 -5.26 -24.30 -5.97
C ALA A 350 -3.80 -24.41 -5.54
N VAL A 351 -3.31 -23.47 -4.72
CA VAL A 351 -1.96 -23.56 -4.12
C VAL A 351 -1.88 -24.77 -3.19
N GLY A 352 -2.93 -25.03 -2.41
CA GLY A 352 -3.07 -26.21 -1.56
C GLY A 352 -2.82 -27.51 -2.32
N VAL A 353 -3.55 -27.73 -3.41
CA VAL A 353 -3.37 -28.91 -4.28
C VAL A 353 -1.92 -29.02 -4.78
N GLY A 354 -1.36 -27.93 -5.31
CA GLY A 354 0.02 -27.92 -5.80
C GLY A 354 1.06 -28.24 -4.72
N CYS A 355 0.84 -27.75 -3.50
CA CYS A 355 1.69 -28.03 -2.35
C CYS A 355 1.53 -29.47 -1.84
N VAL A 356 0.32 -30.03 -1.82
CA VAL A 356 0.07 -31.45 -1.48
C VAL A 356 0.85 -32.36 -2.44
N LEU A 357 0.78 -32.08 -3.75
CA LEU A 357 1.51 -32.84 -4.78
C LEU A 357 3.03 -32.77 -4.59
N ARG A 358 3.54 -31.64 -4.09
CA ARG A 358 4.97 -31.43 -3.80
C ARG A 358 5.39 -31.81 -2.38
N ARG A 359 4.45 -32.26 -1.54
CA ARG A 359 4.64 -32.50 -0.10
C ARG A 359 5.15 -31.26 0.67
N ASP A 360 4.82 -30.06 0.20
CA ASP A 360 5.18 -28.78 0.84
C ASP A 360 4.03 -28.24 1.70
N PHE A 361 3.71 -28.99 2.76
CA PHE A 361 2.60 -28.68 3.65
C PHE A 361 2.77 -27.38 4.44
N ALA A 362 4.01 -27.01 4.75
CA ALA A 362 4.33 -25.78 5.47
C ALA A 362 3.88 -24.53 4.70
N THR A 363 3.96 -24.54 3.36
CA THR A 363 3.49 -23.41 2.54
C THR A 363 1.96 -23.27 2.60
N ILE A 364 1.21 -24.37 2.62
CA ILE A 364 -0.26 -24.34 2.77
C ILE A 364 -0.63 -23.74 4.13
N ALA A 365 -0.01 -24.24 5.19
CA ALA A 365 -0.28 -23.82 6.56
C ALA A 365 -0.01 -22.31 6.75
N ARG A 366 1.10 -21.81 6.19
CA ARG A 366 1.47 -20.39 6.22
C ARG A 366 0.52 -19.52 5.42
N LEU A 367 0.17 -19.91 4.20
CA LEU A 367 -0.76 -19.13 3.37
C LEU A 367 -2.16 -19.12 3.97
N GLY A 368 -2.65 -20.27 4.45
CA GLY A 368 -3.93 -20.38 5.15
C GLY A 368 -3.97 -19.50 6.40
N GLY A 369 -2.94 -19.57 7.25
CA GLY A 369 -2.81 -18.68 8.41
C GLY A 369 -2.73 -17.21 8.03
N GLY A 370 -2.00 -16.87 6.96
CA GLY A 370 -1.88 -15.51 6.45
C GLY A 370 -3.21 -14.94 5.95
N PHE A 371 -3.98 -15.72 5.17
CA PHE A 371 -5.32 -15.32 4.73
C PHE A 371 -6.31 -15.23 5.89
N ALA A 372 -6.23 -16.13 6.88
CA ALA A 372 -7.08 -16.05 8.06
C ALA A 372 -6.81 -14.77 8.85
N LEU A 373 -5.54 -14.45 9.12
CA LEU A 373 -5.16 -13.19 9.76
C LEU A 373 -5.58 -11.98 8.93
N ALA A 374 -5.36 -12.01 7.61
CA ALA A 374 -5.75 -10.92 6.73
C ALA A 374 -7.27 -10.68 6.75
N SER A 375 -8.07 -11.75 6.82
CA SER A 375 -9.53 -11.66 6.94
C SER A 375 -9.96 -11.03 8.26
N ILE A 376 -9.33 -11.38 9.38
CA ILE A 376 -9.61 -10.79 10.70
C ILE A 376 -9.28 -9.30 10.70
N VAL A 377 -8.10 -8.92 10.18
CA VAL A 377 -7.68 -7.52 10.12
C VAL A 377 -8.61 -6.73 9.21
N LEU A 378 -8.94 -7.26 8.03
CA LEU A 378 -9.89 -6.63 7.11
C LEU A 378 -11.26 -6.41 7.75
N TRP A 379 -11.81 -7.42 8.41
CA TRP A 379 -13.07 -7.27 9.14
C TRP A 379 -12.97 -6.19 10.22
N GLY A 380 -11.88 -6.20 11.00
CA GLY A 380 -11.62 -5.17 12.02
C GLY A 380 -11.55 -3.76 11.43
N VAL A 381 -10.86 -3.59 10.29
CA VAL A 381 -10.77 -2.31 9.57
C VAL A 381 -12.16 -1.87 9.09
N MET A 382 -12.93 -2.75 8.47
CA MET A 382 -14.28 -2.43 7.98
C MET A 382 -15.27 -2.14 9.11
N ALA A 383 -15.08 -2.76 10.28
CA ALA A 383 -15.92 -2.55 11.45
C ALA A 383 -15.67 -1.19 12.12
N HIS A 384 -14.45 -0.64 12.01
CA HIS A 384 -14.04 0.59 12.71
C HIS A 384 -13.75 1.77 11.76
N SER A 385 -14.09 1.65 10.47
CA SER A 385 -13.90 2.71 9.50
C SER A 385 -15.21 3.12 8.84
N ASP A 386 -15.22 4.33 8.30
CA ASP A 386 -16.36 4.93 7.62
C ASP A 386 -16.49 4.43 6.17
N VAL A 387 -15.64 3.48 5.71
CA VAL A 387 -15.55 3.04 4.31
C VAL A 387 -16.89 2.59 3.75
N ARG A 388 -17.64 1.77 4.48
CA ARG A 388 -18.96 1.28 4.05
C ARG A 388 -19.96 2.41 3.94
N PHE A 389 -19.99 3.28 4.94
CA PHE A 389 -20.82 4.48 4.94
C PHE A 389 -20.49 5.39 3.75
N ASP A 390 -19.22 5.72 3.54
CA ASP A 390 -18.78 6.62 2.47
C ASP A 390 -19.03 6.03 1.09
N TYR A 391 -18.77 4.73 0.89
CA TYR A 391 -19.12 4.02 -0.33
C TYR A 391 -20.60 4.22 -0.69
N TYR A 392 -21.51 3.82 0.21
CA TYR A 392 -22.94 3.87 -0.04
C TYR A 392 -23.47 5.30 -0.12
N ARG A 393 -22.89 6.23 0.66
CA ARG A 393 -23.20 7.66 0.57
C ARG A 393 -22.86 8.23 -0.81
N TYR A 394 -21.70 7.90 -1.37
CA TYR A 394 -21.32 8.35 -2.70
C TYR A 394 -22.21 7.74 -3.78
N VAL A 395 -22.46 6.44 -3.72
CA VAL A 395 -23.37 5.74 -4.65
C VAL A 395 -24.77 6.36 -4.63
N GLY A 396 -25.33 6.63 -3.44
CA GLY A 396 -26.64 7.27 -3.30
C GLY A 396 -26.67 8.67 -3.91
N GLY A 397 -25.64 9.48 -3.65
CA GLY A 397 -25.51 10.81 -4.25
C GLY A 397 -25.40 10.80 -5.77
N ASP A 398 -24.65 9.87 -6.34
CA ASP A 398 -24.52 9.71 -7.80
C ASP A 398 -25.79 9.16 -8.44
N ALA A 399 -26.48 8.21 -7.81
CA ALA A 399 -27.77 7.69 -8.29
C ALA A 399 -28.84 8.79 -8.27
N PHE A 400 -28.90 9.59 -7.19
CA PHE A 400 -29.84 10.69 -7.06
C PHE A 400 -29.64 11.74 -8.17
N ARG A 401 -28.39 12.14 -8.46
CA ARG A 401 -28.07 13.08 -9.55
C ARG A 401 -28.49 12.59 -10.93
N ARG A 402 -28.57 11.27 -11.12
CA ARG A 402 -28.99 10.64 -12.39
C ARG A 402 -30.50 10.35 -12.44
N GLY A 403 -31.26 10.73 -11.42
CA GLY A 403 -32.69 10.45 -11.33
C GLY A 403 -33.03 8.98 -11.04
N GLU A 404 -32.04 8.16 -10.65
CA GLU A 404 -32.22 6.74 -10.29
C GLU A 404 -32.70 6.63 -8.83
N LEU A 405 -33.92 7.09 -8.54
CA LEU A 405 -34.40 7.29 -7.17
C LEU A 405 -34.47 6.02 -6.32
N ASP A 406 -34.88 4.87 -6.86
CA ASP A 406 -34.90 3.60 -6.10
C ASP A 406 -33.49 3.18 -5.67
N LYS A 407 -32.50 3.24 -6.58
CA LYS A 407 -31.11 2.93 -6.24
C LYS A 407 -30.53 3.94 -5.24
N ALA A 408 -30.91 5.20 -5.36
CA ALA A 408 -30.50 6.23 -4.40
C ALA A 408 -31.06 5.93 -3.01
N LEU A 409 -32.33 5.51 -2.93
CA LEU A 409 -32.97 5.10 -1.68
C LEU A 409 -32.25 3.90 -1.07
N ASP A 410 -32.06 2.80 -1.82
CA ASP A 410 -31.38 1.60 -1.35
C ASP A 410 -29.97 1.91 -0.83
N ALA A 411 -29.23 2.77 -1.54
CA ALA A 411 -27.89 3.17 -1.13
C ALA A 411 -27.91 4.06 0.12
N TYR A 412 -28.86 5.00 0.27
CA TYR A 412 -28.97 5.81 1.49
C TYR A 412 -29.42 5.01 2.70
N GLU A 413 -30.34 4.06 2.55
CA GLU A 413 -30.73 3.12 3.62
C GLU A 413 -29.51 2.33 4.12
N LYS A 414 -28.71 1.78 3.19
CA LYS A 414 -27.45 1.11 3.53
C LYS A 414 -26.43 2.05 4.16
N ALA A 415 -26.27 3.26 3.64
CA ALA A 415 -25.38 4.24 4.25
C ALA A 415 -25.80 4.52 5.71
N ASN A 416 -27.09 4.70 5.97
CA ASN A 416 -27.61 4.93 7.32
C ASN A 416 -27.39 3.75 8.26
N ALA A 417 -27.44 2.51 7.76
CA ALA A 417 -27.11 1.31 8.54
C ALA A 417 -25.63 1.26 8.99
N TYR A 418 -24.73 1.93 8.26
CA TYR A 418 -23.31 2.00 8.57
C TYR A 418 -22.85 3.38 9.08
N ALA A 419 -23.78 4.32 9.31
CA ALA A 419 -23.43 5.70 9.60
C ALA A 419 -22.71 5.84 10.95
N PRO A 420 -21.56 6.55 10.98
CA PRO A 420 -20.97 7.01 12.23
C PRO A 420 -21.91 7.95 12.97
N GLU A 421 -21.72 8.07 14.28
CA GLU A 421 -22.50 8.99 15.11
C GLU A 421 -22.46 10.42 14.54
N GLY A 422 -23.64 10.99 14.30
CA GLY A 422 -23.79 12.35 13.77
C GLY A 422 -23.54 12.54 12.26
N LYS A 423 -23.29 11.47 11.49
CA LYS A 423 -23.05 11.55 10.03
C LYS A 423 -24.18 10.96 9.18
N ASP A 424 -25.34 10.67 9.75
CA ASP A 424 -26.42 10.01 9.01
C ASP A 424 -26.95 10.85 7.81
N ARG A 425 -27.64 10.17 6.91
CA ARG A 425 -28.23 10.69 5.67
C ARG A 425 -29.74 10.58 5.67
N LYS A 426 -30.38 10.68 6.85
CA LYS A 426 -31.84 10.54 6.99
C LYS A 426 -32.60 11.62 6.23
N GLU A 427 -32.08 12.84 6.17
CA GLU A 427 -32.70 13.92 5.39
C GLU A 427 -32.70 13.61 3.89
N GLN A 428 -31.58 13.09 3.36
CA GLN A 428 -31.49 12.69 1.96
C GLN A 428 -32.37 11.49 1.68
N GLU A 429 -32.40 10.49 2.56
CA GLU A 429 -33.30 9.34 2.47
C GLU A 429 -34.77 9.76 2.43
N ALA A 430 -35.21 10.58 3.40
CA ALA A 430 -36.58 11.08 3.49
C ALA A 430 -37.00 11.89 2.27
N ARG A 431 -36.09 12.72 1.74
CA ARG A 431 -36.30 13.44 0.49
C ARG A 431 -36.54 12.51 -0.69
N VAL A 432 -35.74 11.43 -0.82
CA VAL A 432 -35.93 10.44 -1.89
C VAL A 432 -37.23 9.67 -1.73
N ARG A 433 -37.60 9.28 -0.50
CA ARG A 433 -38.91 8.64 -0.21
C ARG A 433 -40.08 9.53 -0.63
N GLN A 434 -40.04 10.81 -0.26
CA GLN A 434 -41.05 11.78 -0.66
C GLN A 434 -41.17 11.89 -2.19
N MET A 435 -40.05 11.93 -2.91
CA MET A 435 -40.04 11.97 -4.38
C MET A 435 -40.59 10.70 -5.04
N LEU A 436 -40.45 9.55 -4.37
CA LEU A 436 -41.03 8.27 -4.79
C LEU A 436 -42.50 8.08 -4.35
N GLY A 437 -43.03 8.98 -3.50
CA GLY A 437 -44.36 8.83 -2.91
C GLY A 437 -44.46 7.70 -1.87
N ARG A 438 -43.36 7.39 -1.18
CA ARG A 438 -43.27 6.36 -0.14
C ARG A 438 -43.17 6.94 1.26
#